data_AF-A0A9D7S2N9-F1
#
_entry.id   AF-A0A9D7S2N9-F1
#
_cell.length_a   1.000
_cell.length_b   1.000
_cell.length_c   1.000
_cell.angle_alpha   90.00
_cell.angle_beta   90.00
_cell.angle_gamma   90.00
#
_symmetry.space_group_name_H-M   'P 1'
#
loop_
_entity.id
_entity.type
_entity.pdbx_description
1 polymer ?
#
loop_
_entity_poly.entity_id
_entity_poly.type
_entity_poly.pdbx_seq_one_letter_code
_entity_poly.pdbx_strand_id
1 'polypeptide(L)'
;MAAPTGKAAQRLSQALRDGKVRLQQSLASQAGDWAAALDAIPESAQTLHRLLGALPAEDRFRHNREQPLPWDIVVVDEASMVDLASMRALLDALADTATLVLVGDPDQLVSVSAGSVLADIVAASAQGGGFEQHTAQLTHVWRTGSELALAYAAARRGAADELRRCLQHIEACGIHAINDPRMLATRVQHWLALPQWSALHAACARVDDPAAAFVALRAQQLLTALRAGPFGAEVAQCRHRQPLAPRQRGAQWYPGRPVLIRNN
;
A
#
# COMPACT_ATOMS: atom_id res chain seq x y z
N MET A 1 -11.84 -12.95 -3.40
CA MET A 1 -10.64 -12.09 -3.52
C MET A 1 -10.12 -11.72 -2.14
N ALA A 2 -8.80 -11.66 -1.97
CA ALA A 2 -8.18 -11.37 -0.68
C ALA A 2 -6.96 -10.45 -0.80
N ALA A 3 -6.54 -9.88 0.33
CA ALA A 3 -5.32 -9.10 0.46
C ALA A 3 -4.70 -9.32 1.86
N PRO A 4 -3.40 -9.10 2.08
CA PRO A 4 -2.74 -9.39 3.35
C PRO A 4 -3.21 -8.48 4.50
N THR A 5 -3.61 -7.23 4.21
CA THR A 5 -4.04 -6.25 5.23
C THR A 5 -5.47 -5.77 5.02
N GLY A 6 -6.13 -5.34 6.10
CA GLY A 6 -7.50 -4.80 6.03
C GLY A 6 -7.61 -3.57 5.13
N LYS A 7 -6.60 -2.69 5.16
CA LYS A 7 -6.54 -1.51 4.28
C LYS A 7 -6.41 -1.90 2.80
N ALA A 8 -5.57 -2.90 2.49
CA ALA A 8 -5.46 -3.43 1.13
C ALA A 8 -6.78 -4.06 0.68
N ALA A 9 -7.42 -4.88 1.52
CA ALA A 9 -8.71 -5.50 1.21
C ALA A 9 -9.82 -4.45 0.97
N GLN A 10 -9.84 -3.36 1.75
CA GLN A 10 -10.78 -2.26 1.54
C GLN A 10 -10.53 -1.53 0.20
N ARG A 11 -9.26 -1.26 -0.14
CA ARG A 11 -8.89 -0.64 -1.43
C ARG A 11 -9.25 -1.55 -2.60
N LEU A 12 -8.98 -2.85 -2.50
CA LEU A 12 -9.36 -3.84 -3.49
C LEU A 12 -10.87 -3.88 -3.68
N SER A 13 -11.65 -3.90 -2.60
CA SER A 13 -13.12 -3.85 -2.67
C SER A 13 -13.63 -2.61 -3.40
N GLN A 14 -13.01 -1.44 -3.15
CA GLN A 14 -13.37 -0.21 -3.86
C GLN A 14 -13.01 -0.29 -5.35
N ALA A 15 -11.80 -0.77 -5.67
CA ALA A 15 -11.34 -0.92 -7.04
C ALA A 15 -12.22 -1.89 -7.85
N LEU A 16 -12.73 -2.95 -7.21
CA LEU A 16 -13.66 -3.90 -7.83
C LEU A 16 -15.00 -3.25 -8.17
N ARG A 17 -15.60 -2.51 -7.22
CA ARG A 17 -16.86 -1.79 -7.49
C ARG A 17 -16.70 -0.78 -8.62
N ASP A 18 -15.66 0.05 -8.56
CA ASP A 18 -15.39 1.05 -9.60
C ASP A 18 -15.09 0.38 -10.96
N GLY A 19 -14.36 -0.74 -10.93
CA GLY A 19 -14.05 -1.55 -12.12
C GLY A 19 -15.30 -2.17 -12.75
N LYS A 20 -16.20 -2.73 -11.93
CA LYS A 20 -17.48 -3.31 -12.36
C LYS A 20 -18.34 -2.27 -13.06
N VAL A 21 -18.48 -1.07 -12.49
CA VAL A 21 -19.21 0.05 -13.10
C VAL A 21 -18.60 0.47 -14.44
N ARG A 22 -17.27 0.63 -14.51
CA ARG A 22 -16.59 0.99 -15.77
C ARG A 22 -16.78 -0.08 -16.85
N LEU A 23 -16.68 -1.36 -16.49
CA LEU A 23 -16.90 -2.47 -17.42
C LEU A 23 -18.35 -2.52 -17.89
N GLN A 24 -19.33 -2.35 -16.99
CA GLN A 24 -20.74 -2.25 -17.36
C GLN A 24 -20.97 -1.15 -18.41
N GLN A 25 -20.42 0.04 -18.19
CA GLN A 25 -20.54 1.16 -19.14
C GLN A 25 -19.86 0.88 -20.48
N SER A 26 -18.66 0.29 -20.46
CA SER A 26 -17.90 -0.03 -21.67
C SER A 26 -18.52 -1.17 -22.49
N LEU A 27 -19.21 -2.11 -21.83
CA LEU A 27 -19.81 -3.28 -22.46
C LEU A 27 -21.30 -3.07 -22.78
N ALA A 28 -21.91 -1.95 -22.36
CA ALA A 28 -23.34 -1.69 -22.55
C ALA A 28 -23.79 -1.69 -24.02
N SER A 29 -22.87 -1.39 -24.95
CA SER A 29 -23.14 -1.32 -26.40
C SER A 29 -22.78 -2.61 -27.15
N GLN A 30 -22.18 -3.59 -26.50
CA GLN A 30 -21.85 -4.86 -27.14
C GLN A 30 -23.08 -5.81 -27.10
N ALA A 31 -23.15 -6.82 -27.97
CA ALA A 31 -24.13 -7.92 -27.85
C ALA A 31 -23.52 -9.16 -27.18
N GLY A 32 -24.09 -9.61 -26.05
CA GLY A 32 -23.66 -10.83 -25.35
C GLY A 32 -24.01 -10.88 -23.85
N ASP A 33 -23.77 -12.03 -23.23
CA ASP A 33 -24.18 -12.37 -21.86
C ASP A 33 -23.04 -12.19 -20.84
N TRP A 34 -22.45 -10.99 -20.78
CA TRP A 34 -21.49 -10.63 -19.71
C TRP A 34 -22.18 -10.20 -18.44
N ALA A 35 -23.49 -9.88 -18.47
CA ALA A 35 -24.19 -9.40 -17.29
C ALA A 35 -24.12 -10.43 -16.15
N ALA A 36 -24.37 -11.70 -16.46
CA ALA A 36 -24.26 -12.79 -15.49
C ALA A 36 -22.81 -12.97 -14.98
N ALA A 37 -21.83 -12.96 -15.88
CA ALA A 37 -20.41 -13.09 -15.50
C ALA A 37 -19.92 -11.91 -14.63
N LEU A 38 -20.39 -10.71 -14.92
CA LEU A 38 -20.05 -9.50 -14.19
C LEU A 38 -20.72 -9.45 -12.82
N ASP A 39 -21.93 -10.00 -12.71
CA ASP A 39 -22.62 -10.11 -11.43
C ASP A 39 -22.00 -11.18 -10.51
N ALA A 40 -21.45 -12.25 -11.09
CA ALA A 40 -20.71 -13.28 -10.36
C ALA A 40 -19.39 -12.76 -9.73
N ILE A 41 -18.87 -11.62 -10.18
CA ILE A 41 -17.67 -11.01 -9.58
C ILE A 41 -18.04 -10.40 -8.21
N PRO A 42 -17.35 -10.79 -7.13
CA PRO A 42 -17.63 -10.27 -5.80
C PRO A 42 -17.28 -8.79 -5.66
N GLU A 43 -18.10 -8.05 -4.91
CA GLU A 43 -17.91 -6.61 -4.66
C GLU A 43 -17.12 -6.29 -3.39
N SER A 44 -16.75 -7.34 -2.65
CA SER A 44 -15.95 -7.23 -1.43
C SER A 44 -14.78 -8.20 -1.45
N ALA A 45 -13.67 -7.73 -0.92
CA ALA A 45 -12.51 -8.52 -0.61
C ALA A 45 -12.30 -8.55 0.91
N GLN A 46 -11.62 -9.59 1.37
CA GLN A 46 -11.33 -9.80 2.78
C GLN A 46 -9.83 -9.96 3.02
N THR A 47 -9.41 -9.95 4.28
CA THR A 47 -8.01 -10.25 4.60
C THR A 47 -7.71 -11.72 4.34
N LEU A 48 -6.46 -12.04 4.03
CA LEU A 48 -6.01 -13.43 3.85
C LEU A 48 -6.30 -14.28 5.10
N HIS A 49 -6.07 -13.72 6.29
CA HIS A 49 -6.41 -14.35 7.57
C HIS A 49 -7.91 -14.66 7.70
N ARG A 50 -8.79 -13.75 7.26
CA ARG A 50 -10.24 -13.97 7.29
C ARG A 50 -10.67 -14.99 6.24
N LEU A 51 -10.03 -15.00 5.06
CA LEU A 51 -10.28 -16.00 4.01
C LEU A 51 -9.94 -17.41 4.52
N LEU A 52 -8.77 -17.58 5.15
CA LEU A 52 -8.33 -18.86 5.68
C LEU A 52 -9.05 -19.28 6.97
N GLY A 53 -9.81 -18.36 7.58
CA GLY A 53 -10.48 -18.59 8.85
C GLY A 53 -9.48 -18.75 10.00
N ALA A 54 -8.63 -17.74 10.21
CA ALA A 54 -7.68 -17.72 11.32
C ALA A 54 -8.38 -17.92 12.68
N LEU A 55 -7.85 -18.85 13.48
CA LEU A 55 -8.31 -19.17 14.83
C LEU A 55 -7.23 -18.71 15.84
N PRO A 56 -7.33 -17.48 16.38
CA PRO A 56 -6.26 -16.89 17.18
C PRO A 56 -5.87 -17.69 18.44
N ALA A 57 -6.83 -18.44 18.99
CA ALA A 57 -6.60 -19.26 20.19
C ALA A 57 -5.75 -20.50 19.92
N GLU A 58 -5.70 -20.96 18.67
CA GLU A 58 -5.13 -22.26 18.28
C GLU A 58 -3.94 -22.12 17.32
N ASP A 59 -3.55 -20.88 16.99
CA ASP A 59 -2.52 -20.53 16.00
C ASP A 59 -2.62 -21.36 14.71
N ARG A 60 -3.86 -21.56 14.25
CA ARG A 60 -4.18 -22.37 13.06
C ARG A 60 -5.20 -21.67 12.17
N PHE A 61 -5.30 -22.17 10.96
CA PHE A 61 -6.36 -21.81 10.03
C PHE A 61 -7.41 -22.91 9.97
N ARG A 62 -8.68 -22.50 9.83
CA ARG A 62 -9.80 -23.42 9.62
C ARG A 62 -9.67 -24.14 8.27
N HIS A 63 -9.33 -23.40 7.23
CA HIS A 63 -9.16 -23.96 5.89
C HIS A 63 -7.74 -24.51 5.72
N ASN A 64 -7.66 -25.73 5.20
CA ASN A 64 -6.43 -26.49 5.00
C ASN A 64 -6.69 -27.60 3.95
N ARG A 65 -5.77 -28.55 3.80
CA ARG A 65 -5.88 -29.61 2.79
C ARG A 65 -7.05 -30.56 3.01
N GLU A 66 -7.49 -30.75 4.26
CA GLU A 66 -8.65 -31.57 4.62
C GLU A 66 -9.97 -30.80 4.50
N GLN A 67 -9.92 -29.48 4.66
CA GLN A 67 -11.05 -28.56 4.46
C GLN A 67 -10.67 -27.42 3.51
N PRO A 68 -10.63 -27.67 2.18
CA PRO A 68 -10.24 -26.66 1.20
C PRO A 68 -11.18 -25.46 1.18
N LEU A 69 -10.70 -24.37 0.59
CA LEU A 69 -11.50 -23.20 0.27
C LEU A 69 -12.56 -23.56 -0.77
N PRO A 70 -13.83 -23.14 -0.59
CA PRO A 70 -14.92 -23.46 -1.51
C PRO A 70 -14.94 -22.51 -2.72
N TRP A 71 -13.78 -22.21 -3.31
CA TRP A 71 -13.63 -21.25 -4.39
C TRP A 71 -12.78 -21.81 -5.53
N ASP A 72 -13.28 -21.69 -6.76
CA ASP A 72 -12.54 -22.14 -7.96
C ASP A 72 -11.42 -21.17 -8.35
N ILE A 73 -11.58 -19.88 -8.04
CA ILE A 73 -10.59 -18.84 -8.35
C ILE A 73 -10.32 -18.02 -7.10
N VAL A 74 -9.06 -18.00 -6.68
CA VAL A 74 -8.58 -17.19 -5.57
C VAL A 74 -7.61 -16.14 -6.09
N VAL A 75 -7.99 -14.87 -5.96
CA VAL A 75 -7.13 -13.73 -6.31
C VAL A 75 -6.60 -13.09 -5.03
N VAL A 76 -5.29 -12.95 -4.91
CA VAL A 76 -4.61 -12.27 -3.80
C VAL A 76 -3.88 -11.03 -4.31
N ASP A 77 -4.33 -9.85 -3.87
CA ASP A 77 -3.69 -8.56 -4.17
C ASP A 77 -2.68 -8.17 -3.09
N GLU A 78 -1.72 -7.31 -3.44
CA GLU A 78 -0.57 -6.94 -2.60
C GLU A 78 0.22 -8.17 -2.12
N ALA A 79 0.39 -9.18 -2.99
CA ALA A 79 1.05 -10.45 -2.68
C ALA A 79 2.51 -10.31 -2.25
N SER A 80 3.16 -9.18 -2.56
CA SER A 80 4.50 -8.80 -2.09
C SER A 80 4.61 -8.72 -0.56
N MET A 81 3.50 -8.45 0.13
CA MET A 81 3.45 -8.38 1.60
C MET A 81 3.11 -9.73 2.25
N VAL A 82 2.76 -10.76 1.48
CA VAL A 82 2.40 -12.09 2.00
C VAL A 82 3.66 -12.81 2.44
N ASP A 83 3.70 -13.26 3.69
CA ASP A 83 4.81 -14.00 4.24
C ASP A 83 4.75 -15.50 3.90
N LEU A 84 5.86 -16.20 4.14
CA LEU A 84 5.99 -17.62 3.80
C LEU A 84 4.95 -18.50 4.50
N ALA A 85 4.65 -18.22 5.78
CA ALA A 85 3.69 -18.98 6.56
C ALA A 85 2.27 -18.83 6.00
N SER A 86 1.86 -17.61 5.69
CA SER A 86 0.55 -17.32 5.09
C SER A 86 0.43 -17.87 3.68
N MET A 87 1.50 -17.81 2.86
CA MET A 87 1.48 -18.42 1.54
C MET A 87 1.33 -19.94 1.63
N ARG A 88 2.10 -20.59 2.51
CA ARG A 88 1.99 -22.03 2.71
C ARG A 88 0.57 -22.42 3.12
N ALA A 89 0.00 -21.73 4.10
CA ALA A 89 -1.36 -21.99 4.55
C ALA A 89 -2.39 -21.76 3.44
N LEU A 90 -2.18 -20.76 2.59
CA LEU A 90 -3.01 -20.53 1.41
C LEU A 90 -2.93 -21.70 0.43
N LEU A 91 -1.72 -22.14 0.08
CA LEU A 91 -1.52 -23.28 -0.84
C LEU A 91 -2.12 -24.58 -0.28
N ASP A 92 -1.92 -24.85 1.01
CA ASP A 92 -2.53 -26.01 1.69
C ASP A 92 -4.07 -25.96 1.67
N ALA A 93 -4.65 -24.76 1.70
CA ALA A 93 -6.10 -24.55 1.71
C ALA A 93 -6.75 -24.50 0.31
N LEU A 94 -5.98 -24.53 -0.78
CA LEU A 94 -6.54 -24.54 -2.13
C LEU A 94 -6.96 -25.95 -2.54
N ALA A 95 -8.09 -26.05 -3.25
CA ALA A 95 -8.46 -27.29 -3.93
C ALA A 95 -7.50 -27.54 -5.12
N ASP A 96 -7.26 -28.80 -5.47
CA ASP A 96 -6.36 -29.17 -6.58
C ASP A 96 -6.82 -28.59 -7.95
N THR A 97 -8.11 -28.28 -8.07
CA THR A 97 -8.71 -27.65 -9.27
C THR A 97 -8.75 -26.13 -9.23
N ALA A 98 -8.38 -25.51 -8.10
CA ALA A 98 -8.49 -24.08 -7.92
C ALA A 98 -7.37 -23.32 -8.65
N THR A 99 -7.73 -22.19 -9.26
CA THR A 99 -6.78 -21.27 -9.87
C THR A 99 -6.38 -20.19 -8.87
N LEU A 100 -5.08 -20.09 -8.57
CA LEU A 100 -4.52 -18.99 -7.77
C LEU A 100 -3.96 -17.89 -8.67
N VAL A 101 -4.40 -16.66 -8.45
CA VAL A 101 -3.85 -15.47 -9.11
C VAL A 101 -3.21 -14.58 -8.06
N LEU A 102 -1.90 -14.40 -8.14
CA LEU A 102 -1.14 -13.49 -7.28
C LEU A 102 -0.90 -12.17 -8.02
N VAL A 103 -1.25 -11.06 -7.38
CA VAL A 103 -1.04 -9.71 -7.90
C VAL A 103 -0.21 -8.93 -6.89
N GLY A 104 0.89 -8.35 -7.34
CA GLY A 104 1.77 -7.57 -6.48
C GLY A 104 3.00 -7.07 -7.24
N ASP A 105 3.81 -6.27 -6.55
CA ASP A 105 5.09 -5.76 -7.05
C ASP A 105 6.23 -6.52 -6.37
N PRO A 106 7.00 -7.37 -7.08
CA PRO A 106 8.12 -8.12 -6.50
C PRO A 106 9.27 -7.21 -6.02
N ASP A 107 9.34 -5.97 -6.50
CA ASP A 107 10.35 -4.99 -6.14
C ASP A 107 9.92 -4.09 -4.97
N GLN A 108 8.70 -4.26 -4.45
CA GLN A 108 8.24 -3.56 -3.26
C GLN A 108 9.04 -4.00 -2.04
N LEU A 109 9.19 -3.11 -1.05
CA LEU A 109 9.82 -3.46 0.23
C LEU A 109 9.18 -4.74 0.77
N VAL A 110 10.03 -5.74 1.01
CA VAL A 110 9.65 -7.07 1.46
C VAL A 110 8.82 -6.98 2.75
N SER A 111 7.92 -7.94 2.94
CA SER A 111 7.21 -8.12 4.20
C SER A 111 8.16 -8.06 5.40
N VAL A 112 7.67 -7.53 6.54
CA VAL A 112 8.43 -7.45 7.80
C VAL A 112 8.73 -8.85 8.36
N SER A 113 7.98 -9.86 7.92
CA SER A 113 8.15 -11.28 8.24
C SER A 113 9.15 -11.97 7.29
N ALA A 114 9.63 -13.15 7.69
CA ALA A 114 10.63 -13.89 6.90
C ALA A 114 10.10 -14.35 5.53
N GLY A 115 10.85 -14.00 4.47
CA GLY A 115 10.70 -14.50 3.10
C GLY A 115 9.97 -13.54 2.16
N SER A 116 10.51 -13.37 0.94
CA SER A 116 9.87 -12.62 -0.16
C SER A 116 9.31 -13.59 -1.19
N VAL A 117 8.19 -14.23 -0.84
CA VAL A 117 7.62 -15.33 -1.65
C VAL A 117 7.36 -14.90 -3.10
N LEU A 118 6.77 -13.72 -3.30
CA LEU A 118 6.46 -13.25 -4.65
C LEU A 118 7.74 -12.99 -5.47
N ALA A 119 8.77 -12.39 -4.87
CA ALA A 119 10.02 -12.13 -5.57
C ALA A 119 10.72 -13.45 -5.93
N ASP A 120 10.70 -14.45 -5.04
CA ASP A 120 11.27 -15.77 -5.28
C ASP A 120 10.54 -16.50 -6.42
N ILE A 121 9.19 -16.42 -6.48
CA ILE A 121 8.39 -16.98 -7.59
C ILE A 121 8.77 -16.31 -8.91
N VAL A 122 8.87 -14.98 -8.95
CA VAL A 122 9.22 -14.24 -10.17
C VAL A 122 10.66 -14.56 -10.61
N ALA A 123 11.60 -14.64 -9.66
CA ALA A 123 12.98 -15.00 -9.94
C ALA A 123 13.10 -16.43 -10.47
N ALA A 124 12.38 -17.39 -9.87
CA ALA A 124 12.34 -18.78 -10.34
C ALA A 124 11.72 -18.89 -11.73
N SER A 125 10.65 -18.12 -11.99
CA SER A 125 10.02 -18.05 -13.32
C SER A 125 11.01 -17.60 -14.40
N ALA A 126 11.88 -16.64 -14.10
CA ALA A 126 12.90 -16.16 -15.05
C ALA A 126 14.04 -17.16 -15.32
N GLN A 127 14.17 -18.24 -14.52
CA GLN A 127 15.22 -19.26 -14.69
C GLN A 127 14.79 -20.44 -15.59
N GLY A 128 13.58 -20.42 -16.15
CA GLY A 128 13.03 -21.52 -16.93
C GLY A 128 12.30 -22.57 -16.09
N GLY A 129 11.71 -23.56 -16.74
CA GLY A 129 10.99 -24.66 -16.06
C GLY A 129 9.46 -24.59 -16.11
N GLY A 130 8.89 -23.82 -17.05
CA GLY A 130 7.45 -23.84 -17.35
C GLY A 130 6.58 -22.90 -16.51
N PHE A 131 7.16 -22.14 -15.58
CA PHE A 131 6.47 -21.07 -14.84
C PHE A 131 6.43 -19.73 -15.60
N GLU A 132 7.26 -19.57 -16.63
CA GLU A 132 7.32 -18.37 -17.49
C GLU A 132 5.95 -18.04 -18.11
N GLN A 133 5.22 -19.06 -18.58
CA GLN A 133 3.88 -18.90 -19.17
C GLN A 133 2.80 -18.52 -18.14
N HIS A 134 3.11 -18.60 -16.84
CA HIS A 134 2.20 -18.26 -15.73
C HIS A 134 2.58 -16.94 -15.06
N THR A 135 3.53 -16.18 -15.62
CA THR A 135 3.97 -14.89 -15.09
C THR A 135 3.75 -13.80 -16.12
N ALA A 136 3.02 -12.75 -15.75
CA ALA A 136 2.81 -11.58 -16.59
C ALA A 136 3.35 -10.33 -15.88
N GLN A 137 4.34 -9.67 -16.48
CA GLN A 137 4.88 -8.41 -15.96
C GLN A 137 4.29 -7.22 -16.73
N LEU A 138 3.62 -6.34 -16.02
CA LEU A 138 3.10 -5.09 -16.58
C LEU A 138 4.18 -4.02 -16.54
N THR A 139 4.63 -3.56 -17.71
CA THR A 139 5.76 -2.61 -17.83
C THR A 139 5.33 -1.16 -18.02
N HIS A 140 4.05 -0.92 -18.35
CA HIS A 140 3.54 0.42 -18.65
C HIS A 140 2.85 1.05 -17.44
N VAL A 141 3.24 2.29 -17.11
CA VAL A 141 2.67 3.05 -15.99
C VAL A 141 1.78 4.18 -16.51
N TRP A 142 0.47 4.06 -16.28
CA TRP A 142 -0.52 5.06 -16.69
C TRP A 142 -0.68 6.24 -15.72
N ARG A 143 -0.20 6.10 -14.48
CA ARG A 143 -0.51 7.02 -13.36
C ARG A 143 0.51 8.14 -13.13
N THR A 144 1.72 8.05 -13.69
CA THR A 144 2.82 8.98 -13.40
C THR A 144 3.40 9.57 -14.68
N GLY A 145 3.90 10.80 -14.60
CA GLY A 145 4.80 11.35 -15.61
C GLY A 145 6.06 10.49 -15.76
N SER A 146 6.69 10.53 -16.93
CA SER A 146 7.87 9.74 -17.29
C SER A 146 9.03 9.88 -16.28
N GLU A 147 9.17 11.03 -15.64
CA GLU A 147 10.30 11.35 -14.76
C GLU A 147 10.35 10.54 -13.46
N LEU A 148 9.19 10.30 -12.82
CA LEU A 148 9.12 9.45 -11.62
C LEU A 148 9.43 7.99 -11.94
N ALA A 149 8.97 7.52 -13.11
CA ALA A 149 9.27 6.17 -13.57
C ALA A 149 10.79 5.98 -13.82
N LEU A 150 11.45 6.99 -14.39
CA LEU A 150 12.91 6.99 -14.57
C LEU A 150 13.64 7.00 -13.23
N ALA A 151 13.21 7.85 -12.28
CA ALA A 151 13.80 7.88 -10.93
C ALA A 151 13.66 6.51 -10.22
N TYR A 152 12.48 5.89 -10.31
CA TYR A 152 12.25 4.57 -9.75
C TYR A 152 13.14 3.49 -10.41
N ALA A 153 13.26 3.49 -11.74
CA ALA A 153 14.14 2.56 -12.45
C ALA A 153 15.62 2.74 -12.06
N ALA A 154 16.08 3.98 -11.89
CA ALA A 154 17.43 4.28 -11.42
C ALA A 154 17.66 3.79 -9.98
N ALA A 155 16.68 3.98 -9.09
CA ALA A 155 16.74 3.46 -7.73
C ALA A 155 16.84 1.93 -7.70
N ARG A 156 16.06 1.22 -8.53
CA ARG A 156 16.11 -0.24 -8.66
C ARG A 156 17.47 -0.78 -9.08
N ARG A 157 18.15 -0.10 -10.01
CA ARG A 157 19.49 -0.49 -10.48
C ARG A 157 20.62 -0.04 -9.55
N GLY A 158 20.31 0.68 -8.46
CA GLY A 158 21.33 1.28 -7.59
C GLY A 158 22.12 2.41 -8.26
N ALA A 159 21.61 3.00 -9.34
CA ALA A 159 22.27 4.06 -10.10
C ALA A 159 22.07 5.42 -9.42
N ALA A 160 22.83 5.69 -8.35
CA ALA A 160 22.64 6.88 -7.51
C ALA A 160 22.72 8.21 -8.28
N ASP A 161 23.64 8.34 -9.23
CA ASP A 161 23.81 9.56 -10.03
C ASP A 161 22.69 9.75 -11.04
N GLU A 162 22.16 8.67 -11.61
CA GLU A 162 20.98 8.70 -12.47
C GLU A 162 19.74 9.08 -11.65
N LEU A 163 19.55 8.47 -10.48
CA LEU A 163 18.46 8.82 -9.57
C LEU A 163 18.49 10.31 -9.21
N ARG A 164 19.66 10.84 -8.83
CA ARG A 164 19.83 12.26 -8.50
C ARG A 164 19.45 13.16 -9.67
N ARG A 165 19.89 12.82 -10.89
CA ARG A 165 19.54 13.57 -12.11
C ARG A 165 18.03 13.51 -12.38
N CYS A 166 17.40 12.34 -12.32
CA CYS A 166 15.96 12.19 -12.55
C CYS A 166 15.15 13.01 -11.54
N LEU A 167 15.53 12.98 -10.26
CA LEU A 167 14.85 13.76 -9.22
C LEU A 167 14.98 15.28 -9.43
N GLN A 168 16.07 15.77 -10.03
CA GLN A 168 16.25 17.20 -10.33
C GLN A 168 15.33 17.71 -11.45
N HIS A 169 14.85 16.84 -12.33
CA HIS A 169 13.99 17.23 -13.46
C HIS A 169 12.51 17.30 -13.07
N ILE A 170 12.13 16.65 -11.96
CA ILE A 170 10.77 16.74 -11.42
C ILE A 170 10.55 18.16 -10.88
N GLU A 171 9.79 18.99 -11.60
CA GLU A 171 9.55 20.41 -11.30
C GLU A 171 9.12 20.67 -9.84
N ALA A 172 8.43 19.72 -9.22
CA ALA A 172 7.95 19.81 -7.84
C ALA A 172 8.92 19.22 -6.80
N CYS A 173 10.07 18.67 -7.20
CA CYS A 173 10.99 17.97 -6.31
C CYS A 173 12.11 18.89 -5.78
N GLY A 174 12.05 19.20 -4.49
CA GLY A 174 13.16 19.84 -3.78
C GLY A 174 14.09 18.79 -3.16
N ILE A 175 15.29 18.60 -3.74
CA ILE A 175 16.32 17.74 -3.13
C ILE A 175 17.20 18.60 -2.21
N HIS A 176 17.26 18.23 -0.93
CA HIS A 176 18.12 18.90 0.05
C HIS A 176 19.07 17.89 0.69
N ALA A 177 20.38 18.11 0.56
CA ALA A 177 21.36 17.35 1.33
C ALA A 177 21.26 17.74 2.81
N ILE A 178 21.16 16.73 3.69
CA ILE A 178 21.03 16.93 5.13
C ILE A 178 22.15 16.12 5.79
N ASN A 179 23.16 16.82 6.30
CA ASN A 179 24.35 16.19 6.87
C ASN A 179 24.34 16.20 8.39
N ASP A 180 23.40 16.92 9.02
CA ASP A 180 23.25 16.94 10.47
C ASP A 180 21.76 17.05 10.93
N PRO A 181 21.45 16.67 12.19
CA PRO A 181 20.09 16.68 12.71
C PRO A 181 19.45 18.07 12.90
N ARG A 182 20.25 19.14 12.95
CA ARG A 182 19.79 20.53 13.10
C ARG A 182 19.28 21.05 11.76
N MET A 183 19.99 20.76 10.67
CA MET A 183 19.53 21.04 9.30
C MET A 183 18.18 20.36 9.02
N LEU A 184 18.01 19.10 9.43
CA LEU A 184 16.73 18.41 9.34
C LEU A 184 15.63 19.18 10.10
N ALA A 185 15.95 19.67 11.31
CA ALA A 185 15.01 20.43 12.14
C ALA A 185 14.49 21.66 11.39
N THR A 186 15.40 22.46 10.86
CA THR A 186 15.08 23.68 10.12
C THR A 186 14.26 23.38 8.87
N ARG A 187 14.61 22.34 8.12
CA ARG A 187 13.87 21.95 6.92
C ARG A 187 12.46 21.47 7.22
N VAL A 188 12.28 20.65 8.26
CA VAL A 188 10.94 20.23 8.70
C VAL A 188 10.13 21.45 9.15
N GLN A 189 10.72 22.40 9.87
CA GLN A 189 10.03 23.64 10.25
C GLN A 189 9.59 24.47 9.03
N HIS A 190 10.46 24.63 8.03
CA HIS A 190 10.09 25.33 6.78
C HIS A 190 8.98 24.61 6.03
N TRP A 191 9.02 23.27 5.96
CA TRP A 191 7.97 22.49 5.33
C TRP A 191 6.63 22.62 6.06
N LEU A 192 6.64 22.62 7.40
CA LEU A 192 5.45 22.85 8.23
C LEU A 192 4.91 24.28 8.16
N ALA A 193 5.72 25.25 7.73
CA ALA A 193 5.31 26.63 7.51
C ALA A 193 4.63 26.85 6.15
N LEU A 194 4.59 25.84 5.27
CA LEU A 194 3.92 25.96 3.98
C LEU A 194 2.40 26.16 4.14
N PRO A 195 1.74 26.95 3.28
CA PRO A 195 0.31 27.26 3.40
C PRO A 195 -0.63 26.04 3.42
N GLN A 196 -0.22 24.94 2.80
CA GLN A 196 -0.96 23.67 2.84
C GLN A 196 -1.14 23.10 4.26
N TRP A 197 -0.17 23.33 5.16
CA TRP A 197 -0.27 22.90 6.55
C TRP A 197 -1.23 23.75 7.35
N SER A 198 -1.25 25.06 7.13
CA SER A 198 -2.26 25.93 7.76
C SER A 198 -3.68 25.60 7.28
N ALA A 199 -3.85 25.25 5.99
CA ALA A 199 -5.12 24.77 5.46
C ALA A 199 -5.57 23.45 6.12
N LEU A 200 -4.67 22.47 6.28
CA LEU A 200 -4.96 21.24 7.02
C LEU A 200 -5.37 21.54 8.47
N HIS A 201 -4.66 22.43 9.16
CA HIS A 201 -5.00 22.80 10.54
C HIS A 201 -6.38 23.46 10.62
N ALA A 202 -6.69 24.37 9.69
CA ALA A 202 -7.98 25.01 9.62
C ALA A 202 -9.12 24.02 9.33
N ALA A 203 -8.88 23.00 8.49
CA ALA A 203 -9.83 21.93 8.22
C ALA A 203 -10.03 21.03 9.46
N CYS A 204 -8.94 20.63 10.11
CA CYS A 204 -8.99 19.80 11.32
C CYS A 204 -9.59 20.51 12.55
N ALA A 205 -9.57 21.85 12.57
CA ALA A 205 -10.21 22.64 13.64
C ALA A 205 -11.73 22.77 13.48
N ARG A 206 -12.25 22.63 12.24
CA ARG A 206 -13.68 22.64 11.96
C ARG A 206 -14.21 21.22 12.09
N VAL A 207 -14.92 20.94 13.18
CA VAL A 207 -15.45 19.60 13.49
C VAL A 207 -16.54 19.17 12.49
N ASP A 208 -17.10 20.11 11.74
CA ASP A 208 -18.30 19.92 10.92
C ASP A 208 -18.06 19.18 9.60
N ASP A 209 -16.81 19.06 9.12
CA ASP A 209 -16.46 18.33 7.89
C ASP A 209 -15.20 17.46 8.05
N PRO A 210 -15.35 16.25 8.64
CA PRO A 210 -14.23 15.33 8.78
C PRO A 210 -13.69 14.82 7.44
N ALA A 211 -14.51 14.78 6.38
CA ALA A 211 -14.09 14.27 5.08
C ALA A 211 -13.05 15.20 4.43
N ALA A 212 -13.28 16.52 4.45
CA ALA A 212 -12.32 17.50 3.97
C ALA A 212 -10.99 17.43 4.73
N ALA A 213 -11.02 17.23 6.05
CA ALA A 213 -9.82 17.05 6.85
C ALA A 213 -9.00 15.81 6.43
N PHE A 214 -9.66 14.68 6.13
CA PHE A 214 -8.97 13.49 5.64
C PHE A 214 -8.36 13.68 4.24
N VAL A 215 -9.03 14.42 3.35
CA VAL A 215 -8.48 14.74 2.01
C VAL A 215 -7.23 15.61 2.16
N ALA A 216 -7.30 16.67 2.96
CA ALA A 216 -6.15 17.54 3.24
C ALA A 216 -5.00 16.77 3.89
N LEU A 217 -5.29 15.86 4.83
CA LEU A 217 -4.28 15.05 5.50
C LEU A 217 -3.58 14.10 4.52
N ARG A 218 -4.32 13.48 3.58
CA ARG A 218 -3.75 12.58 2.58
C ARG A 218 -2.83 13.29 1.58
N ALA A 219 -3.02 14.58 1.36
CA ALA A 219 -2.15 15.37 0.50
C ALA A 219 -0.77 15.66 1.12
N GLN A 220 -0.61 15.44 2.43
CA GLN A 220 0.63 15.74 3.14
C GLN A 220 1.18 14.49 3.82
N GLN A 221 2.35 14.01 3.38
CA GLN A 221 3.02 12.87 3.99
C GLN A 221 4.50 13.14 4.17
N LEU A 222 5.00 12.78 5.34
CA LEU A 222 6.43 12.69 5.61
C LEU A 222 6.80 11.21 5.74
N LEU A 223 7.73 10.76 4.91
CA LEU A 223 8.24 9.40 4.93
C LEU A 223 9.67 9.42 5.47
N THR A 224 9.98 8.52 6.40
CA THR A 224 11.32 8.37 6.98
C THR A 224 11.71 6.90 6.96
N ALA A 225 12.95 6.59 6.57
CA ALA A 225 13.47 5.22 6.58
C ALA A 225 13.65 4.68 8.00
N LEU A 226 13.92 5.55 8.98
CA LEU A 226 14.14 5.18 10.37
C LEU A 226 12.90 5.45 11.22
N ARG A 227 12.66 4.59 12.22
CA ARG A 227 11.64 4.81 13.24
C ARG A 227 12.13 5.76 14.34
N ALA A 228 13.30 5.44 14.90
CA ALA A 228 13.94 6.18 15.99
C ALA A 228 15.22 6.88 15.52
N GLY A 229 15.82 7.68 16.40
CA GLY A 229 17.04 8.43 16.11
C GLY A 229 16.81 9.79 15.45
N PRO A 230 17.88 10.56 15.19
CA PRO A 230 17.78 11.96 14.77
C PRO A 230 17.07 12.18 13.43
N PHE A 231 17.05 11.16 12.56
CA PHE A 231 16.37 11.16 11.26
C PHE A 231 15.09 10.31 11.25
N GLY A 232 14.66 9.83 12.43
CA GLY A 232 13.50 8.94 12.56
C GLY A 232 12.16 9.67 12.65
N ALA A 233 11.08 8.92 12.36
CA ALA A 233 9.70 9.39 12.44
C ALA A 233 9.35 10.01 13.80
N GLU A 234 9.87 9.47 14.90
CA GLU A 234 9.57 9.95 16.26
C GLU A 234 10.03 11.39 16.49
N VAL A 235 11.21 11.76 15.99
CA VAL A 235 11.76 13.13 16.11
C VAL A 235 10.97 14.11 15.23
N ALA A 236 10.62 13.69 14.00
CA ALA A 236 9.79 14.49 13.13
C ALA A 236 8.40 14.74 13.72
N GLN A 237 7.80 13.72 14.35
CA GLN A 237 6.50 13.83 15.01
C GLN A 237 6.53 14.80 16.20
N CYS A 238 7.56 14.72 17.05
CA CYS A 238 7.72 15.65 18.18
C CYS A 238 7.83 17.11 17.72
N ARG A 239 8.53 17.36 16.61
CA ARG A 239 8.70 18.71 16.05
C ARG A 239 7.43 19.23 15.37
N HIS A 240 6.65 18.36 14.73
CA HIS A 240 5.32 18.69 14.21
C HIS A 240 4.35 19.12 15.32
N ARG A 241 4.45 18.56 16.54
CA ARG A 241 3.56 18.92 17.66
C ARG A 241 3.83 20.31 18.24
N GLN A 242 5.06 20.82 18.17
CA GLN A 242 5.44 22.07 18.87
C GLN A 242 4.68 23.33 18.43
N PRO A 243 4.42 23.59 17.14
CA PRO A 243 3.60 24.73 16.72
C PRO A 243 2.09 24.48 16.84
N LEU A 244 1.65 23.24 17.06
CA LEU A 244 0.24 22.83 16.98
C LEU A 244 -0.44 22.58 18.31
N ALA A 245 0.32 22.31 19.37
CA ALA A 245 -0.26 22.15 20.69
C ALA A 245 -0.78 23.51 21.19
N PRO A 246 -2.00 23.58 21.77
CA PRO A 246 -2.39 24.75 22.53
C PRO A 246 -1.29 25.05 23.58
N ARG A 247 -1.14 26.33 23.96
CA ARG A 247 -0.10 26.81 24.91
C ARG A 247 -0.04 26.05 26.26
N GLN A 248 -0.96 25.13 26.52
CA GLN A 248 -0.87 24.15 27.60
C GLN A 248 0.20 23.09 27.31
N ARG A 249 1.43 23.38 27.76
CA ARG A 249 2.51 22.39 27.87
C ARG A 249 1.99 21.15 28.61
N GLY A 250 1.93 20.01 27.92
CA GLY A 250 1.68 18.70 28.54
C GLY A 250 0.42 17.96 28.07
N ALA A 251 -0.49 18.59 27.32
CA ALA A 251 -1.67 17.88 26.80
C ALA A 251 -1.28 16.84 25.74
N GLN A 252 -1.40 15.56 26.07
CA GLN A 252 -1.11 14.44 25.17
C GLN A 252 -2.13 14.34 24.02
N TRP A 253 -3.28 15.01 24.10
CA TRP A 253 -4.34 15.01 23.10
C TRP A 253 -4.83 16.45 22.84
N TYR A 254 -5.05 16.78 21.58
CA TYR A 254 -5.61 18.06 21.14
C TYR A 254 -6.47 17.86 19.88
N PRO A 255 -7.52 18.69 19.68
CA PRO A 255 -8.36 18.62 18.48
C PRO A 255 -7.56 18.76 17.19
N GLY A 256 -7.90 17.95 16.19
CA GLY A 256 -7.24 17.99 14.89
C GLY A 256 -5.90 17.27 14.79
N ARG A 257 -5.46 16.59 15.86
CA ARG A 257 -4.24 15.78 15.83
C ARG A 257 -4.40 14.55 14.93
N PRO A 258 -3.55 14.37 13.90
CA PRO A 258 -3.49 13.12 13.16
C PRO A 258 -2.98 11.99 14.06
N VAL A 259 -3.67 10.85 14.00
CA VAL A 259 -3.27 9.62 14.70
C VAL A 259 -3.30 8.44 13.74
N LEU A 260 -2.41 7.48 13.99
CA LEU A 260 -2.32 6.24 13.23
C LEU A 260 -2.71 5.08 14.14
N ILE A 261 -3.70 4.31 13.72
CA ILE A 261 -4.12 3.07 14.40
C ILE A 261 -3.02 2.05 14.18
N ARG A 262 -2.47 1.50 15.26
CA ARG A 262 -1.32 0.58 15.21
C ARG A 262 -1.73 -0.87 15.02
N ASN A 263 -2.83 -1.26 15.64
CA ASN A 263 -3.38 -2.61 15.62
C ASN A 263 -4.87 -2.51 15.32
N ASN A 264 -5.38 -3.48 14.54
CA ASN A 264 -6.82 -3.65 14.32
C ASN A 264 -7.47 -4.37 15.51
#